data_AF-A0A553IFL3-F1
#
_entry.id   AF-A0A553IFL3-F1
#
_cell.length_a   1.000
_cell.length_b   1.000
_cell.length_c   1.000
_cell.angle_alpha   90.00
_cell.angle_beta   90.00
_cell.angle_gamma   90.00
#
_symmetry.space_group_name_H-M   'P 1'
#
loop_
_entity.id
_entity.type
_entity.pdbx_description
1 polymer ?
#
loop_
_entity_poly.entity_id
_entity_poly.type
_entity_poly.pdbx_seq_one_letter_code
_entity_poly.pdbx_strand_id
1 'polypeptide(L)'
;MIRSRLAEGPNMKHNLFFMTDTLRVSDNDEVFIEEIRSEATFLLSAGSDTISTCLSALFFYLSRNADCYRKVTAEIRSKFTSSDSIRGGPCLSDCSYLRACIDEALRMSPPIAGTLWRELAVESKRDSVPLVIDGHIIPPGTYVGVNIYSLHHNERYFPDPFTFKPERFLSGDVQDEKQSRKAFAPFSLGARGCMGRSMAYLELSLIVAKVLWHFDFTRAPDETGRLGESEYWKLRGKGERIDEYQTNDIFGAIHQGPCLVFKSRGEGFVAST
;
A
#
# COMPACT_ATOMS: atom_id res chain seq x y z
N MET A 1 -33.63 -0.74 4.34
CA MET A 1 -32.58 0.29 4.31
C MET A 1 -32.09 0.62 2.90
N ILE A 2 -31.68 -0.37 2.08
CA ILE A 2 -31.24 -0.10 0.69
C ILE A 2 -32.42 0.31 -0.21
N ARG A 3 -33.50 -0.48 -0.22
CA ARG A 3 -34.74 -0.17 -0.97
C ARG A 3 -35.34 1.19 -0.61
N SER A 4 -35.32 1.56 0.67
CA SER A 4 -35.81 2.87 1.14
C SER A 4 -34.95 4.02 0.62
N ARG A 5 -33.63 3.84 0.51
CA ARG A 5 -32.69 4.85 -0.01
C ARG A 5 -32.74 5.00 -1.53
N LEU A 6 -33.03 3.93 -2.27
CA LEU A 6 -33.24 3.99 -3.72
C LEU A 6 -34.55 4.73 -4.09
N ALA A 7 -35.57 4.64 -3.23
CA ALA A 7 -36.84 5.32 -3.42
C ALA A 7 -36.78 6.85 -3.21
N GLU A 8 -35.69 7.39 -2.64
CA GLU A 8 -35.50 8.83 -2.38
C GLU A 8 -35.08 9.63 -3.62
N GLY A 9 -34.76 8.96 -4.74
CA GLY A 9 -34.54 9.58 -6.05
C GLY A 9 -33.14 10.22 -6.29
N PRO A 10 -32.90 10.77 -7.50
CA PRO A 10 -31.56 11.08 -8.04
C PRO A 10 -30.75 12.19 -7.38
N ASN A 11 -31.31 12.93 -6.44
CA ASN A 11 -30.74 14.21 -6.01
C ASN A 11 -29.59 14.07 -4.98
N MET A 12 -29.15 12.86 -4.64
CA MET A 12 -27.98 12.65 -3.80
C MET A 12 -26.72 12.41 -4.64
N LYS A 13 -26.02 13.50 -5.01
CA LYS A 13 -24.75 13.49 -5.78
C LYS A 13 -23.59 12.67 -5.15
N HIS A 14 -23.77 12.13 -3.96
CA HIS A 14 -22.74 11.38 -3.21
C HIS A 14 -23.30 10.10 -2.55
N ASN A 15 -24.30 9.47 -3.15
CA ASN A 15 -24.80 8.18 -2.67
C ASN A 15 -24.30 7.05 -3.57
N LEU A 16 -23.45 6.17 -3.02
CA LEU A 16 -22.91 5.00 -3.71
C LEU A 16 -24.03 4.16 -4.35
N PHE A 17 -25.17 4.00 -3.68
CA PHE A 17 -26.31 3.23 -4.20
C PHE A 17 -26.97 3.87 -5.42
N PHE A 18 -26.99 5.21 -5.49
CA PHE A 18 -27.56 5.91 -6.64
C PHE A 18 -26.60 5.90 -7.84
N MET A 19 -25.29 6.00 -7.57
CA MET A 19 -24.26 5.81 -8.60
C MET A 19 -24.28 4.40 -9.18
N THR A 20 -24.52 3.37 -8.36
CA THR A 20 -24.62 1.99 -8.86
C THR A 20 -25.89 1.74 -9.68
N ASP A 21 -27.01 2.40 -9.38
CA ASP A 21 -28.26 2.20 -10.15
C ASP A 21 -28.13 2.66 -11.61
N THR A 22 -27.34 3.70 -11.88
CA THR A 22 -26.97 4.09 -13.26
C THR A 22 -26.02 3.11 -13.96
N LEU A 23 -25.47 2.14 -13.21
CA LEU A 23 -24.55 1.11 -13.68
C LEU A 23 -25.20 -0.29 -13.62
N ARG A 24 -26.54 -0.38 -13.61
CA ARG A 24 -27.26 -1.66 -13.65
C ARG A 24 -26.71 -2.55 -14.76
N VAL A 25 -26.15 -3.68 -14.36
CA VAL A 25 -25.60 -4.73 -15.25
C VAL A 25 -26.66 -5.80 -15.55
N SER A 26 -27.71 -5.87 -14.73
CA SER A 26 -28.81 -6.83 -14.83
C SER A 26 -30.15 -6.16 -14.50
N ASP A 27 -31.19 -6.51 -15.27
CA ASP A 27 -32.58 -6.10 -15.00
C ASP A 27 -33.19 -6.88 -13.82
N ASN A 28 -32.56 -7.99 -13.42
CA ASN A 28 -32.92 -8.72 -12.21
C ASN A 28 -32.32 -8.05 -10.97
N ASP A 29 -33.19 -7.42 -10.19
CA ASP A 29 -32.84 -6.69 -8.96
C ASP A 29 -32.11 -7.55 -7.92
N GLU A 30 -32.43 -8.85 -7.79
CA GLU A 30 -31.75 -9.71 -6.81
C GLU A 30 -30.31 -9.98 -7.22
N VAL A 31 -30.09 -10.34 -8.49
CA VAL A 31 -28.74 -10.59 -9.05
C VAL A 31 -27.89 -9.32 -8.94
N PHE A 32 -28.45 -8.18 -9.32
CA PHE A 32 -27.75 -6.90 -9.26
C PHE A 32 -27.33 -6.52 -7.82
N ILE A 33 -28.21 -6.77 -6.83
CA ILE A 33 -27.88 -6.49 -5.42
C ILE A 33 -26.82 -7.44 -4.88
N GLU A 34 -26.83 -8.72 -5.27
CA GLU A 34 -25.78 -9.67 -4.89
C GLU A 34 -24.42 -9.28 -5.48
N GLU A 35 -24.37 -8.85 -6.75
CA GLU A 35 -23.16 -8.37 -7.40
C GLU A 35 -22.58 -7.14 -6.68
N ILE A 36 -23.42 -6.12 -6.41
CA ILE A 36 -22.99 -4.94 -5.64
C ILE A 36 -22.46 -5.33 -4.27
N ARG A 37 -23.13 -6.26 -3.58
CA ARG A 37 -22.70 -6.70 -2.26
C ARG A 37 -21.33 -7.37 -2.33
N SER A 38 -21.13 -8.27 -3.30
CA SER A 38 -19.86 -8.94 -3.53
C SER A 38 -18.73 -7.94 -3.78
N GLU A 39 -18.95 -6.99 -4.70
CA GLU A 39 -17.95 -5.95 -5.02
C GLU A 39 -17.66 -5.04 -3.82
N ALA A 40 -18.69 -4.64 -3.07
CA ALA A 40 -18.51 -3.82 -1.88
C ALA A 40 -17.71 -4.54 -0.78
N THR A 41 -18.00 -5.82 -0.53
CA THR A 41 -17.26 -6.64 0.43
C THR A 41 -15.80 -6.81 0.02
N PHE A 42 -15.54 -7.02 -1.28
CA PHE A 42 -14.19 -7.09 -1.82
C PHE A 42 -13.44 -5.78 -1.63
N LEU A 43 -14.03 -4.64 -2.03
CA LEU A 43 -13.40 -3.32 -1.94
C LEU A 43 -13.11 -2.92 -0.49
N LEU A 44 -14.01 -3.22 0.45
CA LEU A 44 -13.81 -2.92 1.87
C LEU A 44 -12.61 -3.68 2.43
N SER A 45 -12.52 -4.97 2.14
CA SER A 45 -11.42 -5.83 2.60
C SER A 45 -10.09 -5.42 1.95
N ALA A 46 -10.10 -5.20 0.63
CA ALA A 46 -8.93 -4.78 -0.12
C ALA A 46 -8.38 -3.42 0.34
N GLY A 47 -9.25 -2.46 0.65
CA GLY A 47 -8.85 -1.13 1.15
C GLY A 47 -8.39 -1.13 2.60
N SER A 48 -8.96 -1.99 3.46
CA SER A 48 -8.60 -2.05 4.88
C SER A 48 -7.23 -2.69 5.11
N ASP A 49 -7.08 -3.95 4.70
CA ASP A 49 -5.96 -4.78 5.14
C ASP A 49 -4.63 -4.38 4.48
N THR A 50 -4.71 -3.88 3.24
CA THR A 50 -3.51 -3.43 2.52
C THR A 50 -2.96 -2.12 3.09
N ILE A 51 -3.83 -1.20 3.49
CA ILE A 51 -3.46 0.09 4.08
C ILE A 51 -2.92 -0.11 5.49
N SER A 52 -3.58 -0.95 6.31
CA SER A 52 -3.12 -1.25 7.67
C SER A 52 -1.72 -1.89 7.66
N THR A 53 -1.45 -2.81 6.72
CA THR A 53 -0.14 -3.42 6.54
C THR A 53 0.92 -2.37 6.19
N CYS A 54 0.64 -1.51 5.20
CA CYS A 54 1.58 -0.49 4.77
C CYS A 54 1.86 0.55 5.87
N LEU A 55 0.84 0.97 6.61
CA LEU A 55 1.01 1.88 7.75
C LEU A 55 1.87 1.24 8.83
N SER A 56 1.59 -0.01 9.18
CA SER A 56 2.34 -0.75 10.20
C SER A 56 3.83 -0.88 9.81
N ALA A 57 4.10 -1.25 8.56
CA ALA A 57 5.45 -1.30 8.01
C ALA A 57 6.15 0.07 8.07
N LEU A 58 5.48 1.11 7.58
CA LEU A 58 6.03 2.46 7.55
C LEU A 58 6.38 2.97 8.96
N PHE A 59 5.46 2.81 9.91
CA PHE A 59 5.70 3.22 11.30
C PHE A 59 6.79 2.39 11.97
N PHE A 60 6.89 1.09 11.66
CA PHE A 60 7.99 0.24 12.11
C PHE A 60 9.34 0.78 11.62
N TYR A 61 9.47 1.06 10.32
CA TYR A 61 10.70 1.56 9.74
C TYR A 61 11.06 2.95 10.24
N LEU A 62 10.10 3.88 10.32
CA LEU A 62 10.36 5.21 10.87
C LEU A 62 10.81 5.17 12.33
N SER A 63 10.25 4.27 13.15
CA SER A 63 10.66 4.13 14.56
C SER A 63 12.11 3.68 14.74
N ARG A 64 12.69 3.03 13.73
CA ARG A 64 14.07 2.48 13.71
C ARG A 64 15.04 3.36 12.91
N ASN A 65 14.53 4.32 12.15
CA ASN A 65 15.32 5.21 11.30
C ASN A 65 15.11 6.67 11.70
N ALA A 66 15.80 7.09 12.77
CA ALA A 66 15.64 8.41 13.38
C ALA A 66 15.88 9.57 12.39
N ASP A 67 16.81 9.42 11.45
CA ASP A 67 17.07 10.43 10.42
C ASP A 67 15.89 10.58 9.45
N CYS A 68 15.36 9.45 8.95
CA CYS A 68 14.17 9.44 8.10
C CYS A 68 12.96 10.03 8.84
N TYR A 69 12.72 9.61 10.08
CA TYR A 69 11.66 10.15 10.94
C TYR A 69 11.77 11.68 11.09
N ARG A 70 12.97 12.19 11.38
CA ARG A 70 13.23 13.62 11.53
C ARG A 70 12.95 14.37 10.23
N LYS A 71 13.40 13.87 9.08
CA LYS A 71 13.20 14.47 7.76
C LYS A 71 11.71 14.55 7.38
N VAL A 72 10.98 13.43 7.48
CA VAL A 72 9.54 13.41 7.12
C VAL A 72 8.71 14.29 8.06
N THR A 73 9.03 14.26 9.36
CA THR A 73 8.36 15.10 10.35
C THR A 73 8.62 16.58 10.11
N ALA A 74 9.87 16.96 9.79
CA ALA A 74 10.23 18.32 9.45
C ALA A 74 9.53 18.79 8.15
N GLU A 75 9.47 17.95 7.11
CA GLU A 75 8.74 18.25 5.88
C GLU A 75 7.27 18.58 6.18
N ILE A 76 6.57 17.70 6.90
CA ILE A 76 5.16 17.91 7.23
C ILE A 76 4.94 19.16 8.10
N ARG A 77 5.70 19.30 9.20
CA ARG A 77 5.50 20.40 10.16
C ARG A 77 5.91 21.76 9.62
N SER A 78 6.78 21.81 8.61
CA SER A 78 7.17 23.05 7.94
C SER A 78 6.22 23.44 6.80
N LYS A 79 5.57 22.45 6.18
CA LYS A 79 4.74 22.65 4.98
C LYS A 79 3.29 23.05 5.29
N PHE A 80 2.78 22.62 6.43
CA PHE A 80 1.41 22.91 6.87
C PHE A 80 1.40 23.89 8.03
N THR A 81 0.38 24.72 8.11
CA THR A 81 0.20 25.72 9.19
C THR A 81 -0.78 25.26 10.26
N SER A 82 -1.66 24.31 9.93
CA SER A 82 -2.64 23.71 10.84
C SER A 82 -2.99 22.29 10.42
N SER A 83 -3.49 21.48 11.38
CA SER A 83 -4.03 20.14 11.08
C SER A 83 -5.14 20.17 10.02
N ASP A 84 -5.96 21.23 10.02
CA ASP A 84 -7.05 21.39 9.05
C ASP A 84 -6.55 21.67 7.64
N SER A 85 -5.34 22.20 7.48
CA SER A 85 -4.71 22.38 6.17
C SER A 85 -4.19 21.07 5.55
N ILE A 86 -4.07 20.00 6.36
CA ILE A 86 -3.66 18.66 5.90
C ILE A 86 -4.88 17.96 5.28
N ARG A 87 -5.06 18.16 3.97
CA ARG A 87 -6.14 17.60 3.15
C ARG A 87 -5.59 17.05 1.85
N GLY A 88 -6.38 16.20 1.19
CA GLY A 88 -6.07 15.74 -0.15
C GLY A 88 -5.92 16.92 -1.12
N GLY A 89 -4.85 16.93 -1.90
CA GLY A 89 -4.57 18.00 -2.85
C GLY A 89 -3.08 18.20 -3.13
N PRO A 90 -2.72 19.20 -3.94
CA PRO A 90 -1.35 19.42 -4.38
C PRO A 90 -0.35 19.56 -3.24
N CYS A 91 -0.70 20.28 -2.17
CA CYS A 91 0.23 20.49 -1.05
C CYS A 91 0.68 19.16 -0.39
N LEU A 92 -0.24 18.22 -0.18
CA LEU A 92 0.09 16.90 0.36
C LEU A 92 0.82 16.04 -0.67
N SER A 93 0.42 16.09 -1.94
CA SER A 93 1.11 15.38 -3.03
C SER A 93 2.55 15.87 -3.23
N ASP A 94 2.83 17.13 -2.89
CA ASP A 94 4.15 17.74 -2.99
C ASP A 94 5.05 17.40 -1.77
N CYS A 95 4.58 16.63 -0.78
CA CYS A 95 5.42 16.09 0.29
C CYS A 95 6.25 14.92 -0.26
N SER A 96 7.29 15.25 -1.01
CA SER A 96 8.14 14.30 -1.73
C SER A 96 8.83 13.29 -0.83
N TYR A 97 9.26 13.70 0.38
CA TYR A 97 9.95 12.79 1.30
C TYR A 97 8.97 11.84 1.99
N LEU A 98 7.79 12.33 2.38
CA LEU A 98 6.67 11.47 2.82
C LEU A 98 6.33 10.43 1.75
N ARG A 99 6.20 10.85 0.49
CA ARG A 99 5.93 9.94 -0.62
C ARG A 99 7.02 8.89 -0.76
N ALA A 100 8.28 9.29 -0.69
CA ALA A 100 9.43 8.39 -0.75
C ALA A 100 9.45 7.39 0.42
N CYS A 101 9.06 7.79 1.63
CA CYS A 101 8.94 6.90 2.78
C CYS A 101 7.84 5.85 2.57
N ILE A 102 6.68 6.26 2.05
CA ILE A 102 5.58 5.35 1.71
C ILE A 102 6.03 4.36 0.62
N ASP A 103 6.67 4.85 -0.44
CA ASP A 103 7.14 4.01 -1.54
C ASP A 103 8.19 3.00 -1.07
N GLU A 104 9.11 3.38 -0.17
CA GLU A 104 10.09 2.45 0.41
C GLU A 104 9.46 1.42 1.36
N ALA A 105 8.45 1.81 2.14
CA ALA A 105 7.71 0.87 2.97
C ALA A 105 6.95 -0.17 2.12
N LEU A 106 6.29 0.27 1.04
CA LEU A 106 5.65 -0.63 0.06
C LEU A 106 6.65 -1.53 -0.68
N ARG A 107 7.88 -1.05 -0.90
CA ARG A 107 8.94 -1.87 -1.50
C ARG A 107 9.35 -3.00 -0.58
N MET A 108 9.71 -2.67 0.66
CA MET A 108 10.26 -3.62 1.63
C MET A 108 9.21 -4.59 2.18
N SER A 109 7.99 -4.10 2.42
CA SER A 109 6.91 -4.89 3.03
C SER A 109 5.64 -4.74 2.19
N PRO A 110 5.61 -5.29 0.96
CA PRO A 110 4.45 -5.20 0.09
C PRO A 110 3.24 -5.88 0.76
N PRO A 111 2.07 -5.21 0.85
CA PRO A 111 0.88 -5.80 1.47
C PRO A 111 0.37 -7.08 0.80
N ILE A 112 0.73 -7.30 -0.47
CA ILE A 112 0.51 -8.57 -1.18
C ILE A 112 1.89 -9.08 -1.60
N ALA A 113 2.49 -9.94 -0.78
CA ALA A 113 3.83 -10.49 -1.03
C ALA A 113 3.80 -11.75 -1.94
N GLY A 114 2.63 -12.36 -2.07
CA GLY A 114 2.41 -13.54 -2.91
C GLY A 114 2.61 -13.27 -4.40
N THR A 115 2.83 -14.34 -5.17
CA THR A 115 2.97 -14.25 -6.61
C THR A 115 1.61 -14.00 -7.27
N LEU A 116 1.52 -12.92 -8.04
CA LEU A 116 0.32 -12.59 -8.81
C LEU A 116 0.29 -13.41 -10.11
N TRP A 117 -0.15 -14.65 -10.01
CA TRP A 117 -0.23 -15.58 -11.14
C TRP A 117 -1.17 -15.06 -12.26
N ARG A 118 -0.81 -15.40 -13.49
CA ARG A 118 -1.57 -15.18 -14.72
C ARG A 118 -1.56 -16.48 -15.50
N GLU A 119 -2.67 -16.78 -16.15
CA GLU A 119 -2.79 -17.94 -17.01
C GLU A 119 -3.10 -17.46 -18.42
N LEU A 120 -2.43 -18.05 -19.41
CA LEU A 120 -2.78 -17.83 -20.80
C LEU A 120 -4.08 -18.60 -21.09
N ALA A 121 -5.16 -17.87 -21.38
CA ALA A 121 -6.46 -18.46 -21.67
C ALA A 121 -6.37 -19.42 -22.87
N VAL A 122 -6.86 -20.64 -22.67
CA VAL A 122 -6.82 -21.75 -23.65
C VAL A 122 -7.62 -21.44 -24.92
N GLU A 123 -8.61 -20.55 -24.84
CA GLU A 123 -9.57 -20.26 -25.92
C GLU A 123 -9.44 -18.83 -26.50
N SER A 124 -8.32 -18.14 -26.24
CA SER A 124 -8.18 -16.78 -26.72
C SER A 124 -8.03 -16.79 -28.24
N LYS A 125 -9.04 -16.31 -28.99
CA LYS A 125 -9.06 -16.11 -30.46
C LYS A 125 -7.90 -15.26 -31.04
N ARG A 126 -6.88 -14.94 -30.25
CA ARG A 126 -5.56 -14.42 -30.64
C ARG A 126 -4.57 -15.55 -31.01
N ASP A 127 -5.08 -16.74 -31.36
CA ASP A 127 -4.38 -18.02 -31.65
C ASP A 127 -3.42 -18.02 -32.86
N SER A 128 -2.67 -16.96 -33.11
CA SER A 128 -1.62 -16.99 -34.14
C SER A 128 -0.26 -16.53 -33.67
N VAL A 129 -0.12 -16.00 -32.44
CA VAL A 129 1.17 -15.56 -31.91
C VAL A 129 1.45 -16.21 -30.55
N PRO A 130 2.54 -17.01 -30.42
CA PRO A 130 2.90 -17.61 -29.13
C PRO A 130 3.26 -16.54 -28.10
N LEU A 131 2.89 -16.75 -26.83
CA LEU A 131 3.41 -15.94 -25.74
C LEU A 131 4.90 -16.24 -25.57
N VAL A 132 5.75 -15.26 -25.85
CA VAL A 132 7.20 -15.37 -25.66
C VAL A 132 7.63 -14.47 -24.50
N ILE A 133 8.27 -15.06 -23.49
CA ILE A 133 8.85 -14.35 -22.35
C ILE A 133 10.34 -14.64 -22.34
N ASP A 134 11.16 -13.60 -22.47
CA ASP A 134 12.63 -13.70 -22.49
C ASP A 134 13.17 -14.74 -23.50
N GLY A 135 12.56 -14.79 -24.69
CA GLY A 135 12.91 -15.75 -25.74
C GLY A 135 12.30 -17.15 -25.58
N HIS A 136 11.59 -17.44 -24.49
CA HIS A 136 10.94 -18.73 -24.25
C HIS A 136 9.46 -18.70 -24.61
N ILE A 137 9.03 -19.67 -25.42
CA ILE A 137 7.61 -19.89 -25.72
C ILE A 137 6.93 -20.50 -24.49
N ILE A 138 5.87 -19.86 -24.01
CA ILE A 138 5.07 -20.30 -22.87
C ILE A 138 3.86 -21.10 -23.38
N PRO A 139 3.73 -22.39 -23.01
CA PRO A 139 2.57 -23.20 -23.41
C PRO A 139 1.25 -22.65 -22.83
N PRO A 140 0.13 -22.78 -23.56
CA PRO A 140 -1.21 -22.52 -23.02
C PRO A 140 -1.49 -23.31 -21.73
N GLY A 141 -2.26 -22.73 -20.81
CA GLY A 141 -2.53 -23.31 -19.48
C GLY A 141 -1.38 -23.21 -18.48
N THR A 142 -0.25 -22.57 -18.84
CA THR A 142 0.86 -22.34 -17.91
C THR A 142 0.59 -21.12 -17.03
N TYR A 143 0.69 -21.28 -15.71
CA TYR A 143 0.70 -20.16 -14.76
C TYR A 143 2.06 -19.45 -14.79
N VAL A 144 2.03 -18.15 -15.09
CA VAL A 144 3.21 -17.28 -15.07
C VAL A 144 2.99 -16.14 -14.07
N GLY A 145 4.02 -15.75 -13.34
CA GLY A 145 3.91 -14.69 -12.35
C GLY A 145 5.28 -14.17 -11.94
N VAL A 146 5.30 -12.90 -11.53
CA VAL A 146 6.49 -12.28 -10.94
C VAL A 146 6.22 -12.13 -9.45
N ASN A 147 7.08 -12.71 -8.62
CA ASN A 147 6.98 -12.52 -7.18
C ASN A 147 7.50 -11.12 -6.82
N ILE A 148 6.61 -10.27 -6.31
CA ILE A 148 6.91 -8.86 -6.10
C ILE A 148 7.92 -8.64 -4.98
N TYR A 149 7.82 -9.39 -3.89
CA TYR A 149 8.79 -9.33 -2.80
C TYR A 149 10.19 -9.66 -3.30
N SER A 150 10.34 -10.70 -4.13
CA SER A 150 11.61 -11.09 -4.73
C SER A 150 12.14 -10.04 -5.70
N LEU A 151 11.28 -9.43 -6.52
CA LEU A 151 11.67 -8.35 -7.44
C LEU A 151 12.17 -7.12 -6.67
N HIS A 152 11.46 -6.73 -5.62
CA HIS A 152 11.76 -5.58 -4.77
C HIS A 152 12.99 -5.78 -3.87
N HIS A 153 13.41 -7.03 -3.64
CA HIS A 153 14.62 -7.36 -2.88
C HIS A 153 15.79 -7.84 -3.74
N ASN A 154 15.69 -7.70 -5.06
CA ASN A 154 16.78 -8.05 -5.97
C ASN A 154 17.82 -6.91 -5.99
N GLU A 155 19.03 -7.20 -5.49
CA GLU A 155 20.16 -6.25 -5.42
C GLU A 155 20.53 -5.62 -6.76
N ARG A 156 20.26 -6.31 -7.88
CA ARG A 156 20.49 -5.77 -9.22
C ARG A 156 19.64 -4.52 -9.48
N TYR A 157 18.44 -4.46 -8.93
CA TYR A 157 17.50 -3.36 -9.14
C TYR A 157 17.43 -2.42 -7.94
N PHE A 158 17.64 -2.95 -6.72
CA PHE A 158 17.60 -2.21 -5.48
C PHE A 158 18.87 -2.51 -4.67
N PRO A 159 19.94 -1.71 -4.84
CA PRO A 159 21.11 -1.80 -3.96
C PRO A 159 20.72 -1.62 -2.49
N ASP A 160 21.34 -2.41 -1.62
CA ASP A 160 21.01 -2.56 -0.20
C ASP A 160 19.50 -2.78 0.04
N PRO A 161 18.92 -3.85 -0.53
CA PRO A 161 17.47 -4.01 -0.61
C PRO A 161 16.79 -4.20 0.74
N PHE A 162 17.53 -4.57 1.77
CA PHE A 162 17.01 -4.74 3.13
C PHE A 162 17.20 -3.50 4.01
N THR A 163 17.75 -2.41 3.46
CA THR A 163 17.89 -1.13 4.16
C THR A 163 16.75 -0.19 3.79
N PHE A 164 16.09 0.39 4.79
CA PHE A 164 15.06 1.41 4.59
C PHE A 164 15.72 2.72 4.16
N LYS A 165 15.68 3.00 2.85
CA LYS A 165 16.32 4.17 2.23
C LYS A 165 15.35 4.92 1.31
N PRO A 166 14.46 5.78 1.85
CA PRO A 166 13.53 6.61 1.07
C PRO A 166 14.22 7.40 -0.04
N GLU A 167 15.46 7.81 0.18
CA GLU A 167 16.27 8.59 -0.75
C GLU A 167 16.38 7.96 -2.15
N ARG A 168 16.17 6.63 -2.29
CA ARG A 168 16.17 5.96 -3.61
C ARG A 168 15.06 6.43 -4.55
N PHE A 169 13.99 7.03 -4.02
CA PHE A 169 12.85 7.54 -4.79
C PHE A 169 12.90 9.06 -5.01
N LEU A 170 13.90 9.73 -4.43
CA LEU A 170 14.13 11.16 -4.61
C LEU A 170 15.10 11.35 -5.78
N SER A 171 14.89 12.43 -6.54
CA SER A 171 15.76 12.78 -7.66
C SER A 171 17.17 13.08 -7.13
N GLY A 172 18.16 12.25 -7.47
CA GLY A 172 19.51 12.43 -6.91
C GLY A 172 20.61 11.51 -7.42
N ASP A 173 20.29 10.37 -8.05
CA ASP A 173 21.31 9.44 -8.56
C ASP A 173 20.85 8.69 -9.82
N VAL A 174 21.34 9.12 -10.99
CA VAL A 174 20.65 8.97 -12.29
C VAL A 174 20.56 7.51 -12.79
N GLN A 175 21.44 6.61 -12.34
CA GLN A 175 21.47 5.21 -12.80
C GLN A 175 20.66 4.27 -11.90
N ASP A 176 20.93 4.29 -10.59
CA ASP A 176 20.26 3.41 -9.62
C ASP A 176 18.78 3.76 -9.46
N GLU A 177 18.45 5.06 -9.53
CA GLU A 177 17.07 5.55 -9.49
C GLU A 177 16.27 5.02 -10.69
N LYS A 178 16.86 5.02 -11.89
CA LYS A 178 16.15 4.63 -13.12
C LYS A 178 15.87 3.12 -13.17
N GLN A 179 16.77 2.29 -12.64
CA GLN A 179 16.53 0.85 -12.53
C GLN A 179 15.53 0.52 -11.42
N SER A 180 15.71 1.10 -10.23
CA SER A 180 14.79 0.97 -9.09
C SER A 180 13.36 1.33 -9.49
N ARG A 181 13.16 2.48 -10.15
CA ARG A 181 11.83 2.94 -10.60
C ARG A 181 11.15 2.00 -11.60
N LYS A 182 11.92 1.29 -12.44
CA LYS A 182 11.35 0.33 -13.40
C LYS A 182 10.96 -0.99 -12.74
N ALA A 183 11.71 -1.42 -11.73
CA ALA A 183 11.43 -2.63 -10.97
C ALA A 183 10.40 -2.40 -9.84
N PHE A 184 10.13 -1.15 -9.48
CA PHE A 184 9.17 -0.78 -8.45
C PHE A 184 7.73 -0.88 -8.95
N ALA A 185 7.03 -1.94 -8.55
CA ALA A 185 5.68 -2.25 -9.01
C ALA A 185 4.70 -2.63 -7.87
N PRO A 186 4.66 -1.92 -6.72
CA PRO A 186 3.86 -2.30 -5.54
C PRO A 186 2.35 -2.42 -5.81
N PHE A 187 1.87 -1.77 -6.87
CA PHE A 187 0.47 -1.81 -7.31
C PHE A 187 0.26 -2.68 -8.55
N SER A 188 1.21 -3.55 -8.92
CA SER A 188 1.22 -4.30 -10.18
C SER A 188 1.19 -3.36 -11.41
N LEU A 189 1.19 -3.93 -12.62
CA LEU A 189 1.22 -3.20 -13.89
C LEU A 189 0.19 -3.77 -14.88
N GLY A 190 -0.16 -2.97 -15.88
CA GLY A 190 -1.05 -3.37 -16.98
C GLY A 190 -2.53 -3.47 -16.60
N ALA A 191 -3.29 -4.27 -17.34
CA ALA A 191 -4.75 -4.38 -17.21
C ALA A 191 -5.24 -4.93 -15.86
N ARG A 192 -4.34 -5.51 -15.06
CA ARG A 192 -4.61 -6.00 -13.69
C ARG A 192 -3.78 -5.24 -12.65
N GLY A 193 -3.42 -3.99 -12.95
CA GLY A 193 -2.90 -3.06 -11.95
C GLY A 193 -3.95 -2.75 -10.89
N CYS A 194 -3.52 -2.40 -9.68
CA CYS A 194 -4.40 -2.07 -8.58
C CYS A 194 -5.23 -0.82 -8.90
N MET A 195 -6.55 -0.98 -8.93
CA MET A 195 -7.50 0.11 -9.15
C MET A 195 -7.47 1.15 -8.02
N GLY A 196 -7.16 0.71 -6.80
CA GLY A 196 -7.11 1.55 -5.60
C GLY A 196 -5.85 2.39 -5.44
N ARG A 197 -4.88 2.35 -6.39
CA ARG A 197 -3.57 3.00 -6.25
C ARG A 197 -3.66 4.46 -5.82
N SER A 198 -4.50 5.25 -6.48
CA SER A 198 -4.64 6.68 -6.16
C SER A 198 -5.24 6.92 -4.78
N MET A 199 -6.23 6.11 -4.39
CA MET A 199 -6.86 6.18 -3.08
C MET A 199 -5.87 5.79 -1.97
N ALA A 200 -5.12 4.70 -2.18
CA ALA A 200 -4.14 4.21 -1.22
C ALA A 200 -3.08 5.28 -0.91
N TYR A 201 -2.52 5.92 -1.93
CA TYR A 201 -1.56 7.01 -1.70
C TYR A 201 -2.17 8.20 -0.98
N LEU A 202 -3.42 8.57 -1.29
CA LEU A 202 -4.11 9.64 -0.60
C LEU A 202 -4.32 9.31 0.88
N GLU A 203 -4.85 8.13 1.18
CA GLU A 203 -5.11 7.67 2.56
C GLU A 203 -3.82 7.56 3.37
N LEU A 204 -2.81 6.86 2.83
CA LEU A 204 -1.51 6.71 3.50
C LEU A 204 -0.87 8.06 3.80
N SER A 205 -0.86 8.98 2.82
CA SER A 205 -0.28 10.31 3.01
C SER A 205 -1.04 11.12 4.04
N LEU A 206 -2.38 11.08 4.01
CA LEU A 206 -3.22 11.81 4.96
C LEU A 206 -3.04 11.30 6.39
N ILE A 207 -3.10 9.99 6.58
CA ILE A 207 -2.99 9.35 7.89
C ILE A 207 -1.62 9.66 8.49
N VAL A 208 -0.54 9.41 7.75
CA VAL A 208 0.82 9.63 8.23
C VAL A 208 1.08 11.11 8.50
N ALA A 209 0.66 12.01 7.60
CA ALA A 209 0.84 13.44 7.78
C ALA A 209 0.12 13.94 9.04
N LYS A 210 -1.14 13.52 9.27
CA LYS A 210 -1.89 13.91 10.47
C LYS A 210 -1.31 13.30 11.75
N VAL A 211 -0.89 12.04 11.72
CA VAL A 211 -0.25 11.39 12.87
C VAL A 211 1.04 12.14 13.25
N LEU A 212 1.92 12.41 12.29
CA LEU A 212 3.18 13.14 12.53
C LEU A 212 2.99 14.63 12.86
N TRP A 213 1.86 15.21 12.44
CA TRP A 213 1.47 16.55 12.85
C TRP A 213 1.12 16.62 14.34
N HIS A 214 0.31 15.67 14.83
CA HIS A 214 -0.25 15.69 16.19
C HIS A 214 0.63 15.00 17.24
N PHE A 215 1.41 14.01 16.83
CA PHE A 215 2.13 13.14 17.74
C PHE A 215 3.60 13.05 17.37
N ASP A 216 4.41 12.85 18.40
CA ASP A 216 5.69 12.17 18.27
C ASP A 216 5.50 10.71 18.69
N PHE A 217 6.31 9.79 18.13
CA PHE A 217 6.28 8.40 18.57
C PHE A 217 7.67 7.80 18.67
N THR A 218 7.79 6.78 19.52
CA THR A 218 8.98 5.95 19.66
C THR A 218 8.60 4.48 19.72
N ARG A 219 9.56 3.59 19.43
CA ARG A 219 9.42 2.16 19.72
C ARG A 219 9.10 1.95 21.21
N ALA A 220 8.22 0.99 21.52
CA ALA A 220 7.98 0.61 22.91
C ALA A 220 9.29 0.19 23.60
N PRO A 221 9.52 0.56 24.88
CA PRO A 221 10.80 0.35 25.56
C PRO A 221 10.99 -1.08 26.08
N ASP A 222 9.93 -1.88 26.13
CA ASP A 222 9.94 -3.28 26.57
C ASP A 222 10.06 -4.26 25.37
N GLU A 223 10.02 -5.57 25.64
CA GLU A 223 10.09 -6.60 24.61
C GLU A 223 8.98 -6.47 23.53
N THR A 224 7.86 -5.81 23.83
CA THR A 224 6.80 -5.59 22.82
C THR A 224 7.25 -4.64 21.71
N GLY A 225 8.28 -3.83 21.94
CA GLY A 225 8.92 -2.99 20.92
C GLY A 225 9.55 -3.80 19.78
N ARG A 226 9.80 -5.09 20.02
CA ARG A 226 10.32 -6.05 19.03
C ARG A 226 9.22 -6.68 18.17
N LEU A 227 7.94 -6.42 18.45
CA LEU A 227 6.86 -6.87 17.58
C LEU A 227 7.03 -6.26 16.17
N GLY A 228 6.97 -7.12 15.17
CA GLY A 228 7.23 -6.80 13.76
C GLY A 228 8.62 -7.22 13.27
N GLU A 229 9.55 -7.56 14.17
CA GLU A 229 10.88 -8.09 13.82
C GLU A 229 10.82 -9.55 13.34
N SER A 230 11.80 -10.00 12.55
CA SER A 230 11.86 -11.39 12.06
C SER A 230 12.64 -12.33 12.95
N GLU A 231 11.96 -13.36 13.46
CA GLU A 231 12.60 -14.59 13.92
C GLU A 231 12.59 -15.69 12.84
N TYR A 232 11.85 -15.52 11.74
CA TYR A 232 11.68 -16.54 10.70
C TYR A 232 13.02 -16.94 10.06
N TRP A 233 13.86 -15.95 9.74
CA TRP A 233 15.19 -16.20 9.16
C TRP A 233 16.13 -16.91 10.14
N LYS A 234 15.99 -16.63 11.44
CA LYS A 234 16.74 -17.31 12.51
C LYS A 234 16.36 -18.79 12.57
N LEU A 235 15.07 -19.11 12.48
CA LEU A 235 14.57 -20.49 12.43
C LEU A 235 15.08 -21.26 11.19
N ARG A 236 15.45 -20.55 10.13
CA ARG A 236 16.03 -21.12 8.90
C ARG A 236 17.56 -21.13 8.87
N GLY A 237 18.22 -20.74 9.96
CA GLY A 237 19.68 -20.66 10.05
C GLY A 237 20.29 -19.56 9.18
N LYS A 238 19.51 -18.55 8.77
CA LYS A 238 19.92 -17.45 7.88
C LYS A 238 20.16 -16.12 8.62
N GLY A 239 20.31 -16.17 9.94
CA GLY A 239 20.51 -15.00 10.81
C GLY A 239 19.20 -14.29 11.17
N GLU A 240 19.31 -13.22 11.96
CA GLU A 240 18.18 -12.38 12.34
C GLU A 240 18.05 -11.19 11.38
N ARG A 241 16.81 -10.83 11.03
CA ARG A 241 16.50 -9.61 10.28
C ARG A 241 15.59 -8.73 11.13
N ILE A 242 16.19 -8.13 12.15
CA ILE A 242 15.47 -7.31 13.14
C ILE A 242 15.03 -5.94 12.60
N ASP A 243 15.64 -5.49 11.50
CA ASP A 243 15.33 -4.19 10.89
C ASP A 243 14.36 -4.30 9.71
N GLU A 244 13.88 -5.51 9.38
CA GLU A 244 12.90 -5.76 8.32
C GLU A 244 11.52 -6.08 8.92
N TYR A 245 10.50 -5.30 8.56
CA TYR A 245 9.14 -5.54 9.02
C TYR A 245 8.54 -6.79 8.38
N GLN A 246 8.07 -7.71 9.20
CA GLN A 246 7.60 -9.00 8.72
C GLN A 246 6.12 -9.01 8.35
N THR A 247 5.86 -9.59 7.19
CA THR A 247 4.54 -9.99 6.73
C THR A 247 4.54 -11.49 6.46
N ASN A 248 3.45 -12.18 6.79
CA ASN A 248 3.23 -13.56 6.36
C ASN A 248 2.17 -13.58 5.28
N ASP A 249 2.43 -14.32 4.22
CA ASP A 249 1.54 -14.40 3.07
C ASP A 249 0.36 -15.35 3.33
N ILE A 250 -0.85 -14.79 3.29
CA ILE A 250 -2.12 -15.52 3.20
C ILE A 250 -3.08 -14.79 2.23
N PHE A 251 -2.82 -14.80 0.92
CA PHE A 251 -3.54 -14.03 -0.12
C PHE A 251 -3.38 -12.49 0.03
N GLY A 252 -3.55 -11.94 1.23
CA GLY A 252 -2.98 -10.67 1.70
C GLY A 252 -1.92 -10.91 2.77
N ALA A 253 -1.30 -9.85 3.28
CA ALA A 253 -0.34 -9.92 4.38
C ALA A 253 -1.04 -9.96 5.75
N ILE A 254 -0.65 -10.90 6.61
CA ILE A 254 -0.87 -10.78 8.06
C ILE A 254 0.42 -10.34 8.73
N HIS A 255 0.27 -9.55 9.79
CA HIS A 255 1.39 -8.96 10.49
C HIS A 255 1.10 -8.75 11.97
N GLN A 256 2.14 -8.56 12.76
CA GLN A 256 2.05 -8.22 14.19
C GLN A 256 2.90 -6.98 14.46
N GLY A 257 2.37 -6.08 15.31
CA GLY A 257 3.04 -4.81 15.61
C GLY A 257 3.01 -3.82 14.43
N PRO A 258 3.89 -2.80 14.45
CA PRO A 258 4.81 -2.46 15.54
C PRO A 258 4.05 -2.03 16.81
N CYS A 259 4.68 -2.20 17.98
CA CYS A 259 4.20 -1.56 19.20
C CYS A 259 4.93 -0.24 19.43
N LEU A 260 4.19 0.87 19.41
CA LEU A 260 4.72 2.23 19.49
C LEU A 260 4.07 3.02 20.63
N VAL A 261 4.86 3.90 21.25
CA VAL A 261 4.40 4.84 22.26
C VAL A 261 4.24 6.20 21.61
N PHE A 262 3.00 6.72 21.61
CA PHE A 262 2.68 8.04 21.07
C PHE A 262 2.63 9.08 22.18
N LYS A 263 3.24 10.24 21.92
CA LYS A 263 3.17 11.43 22.78
C LYS A 263 2.53 12.56 22.00
N SER A 264 1.43 13.10 22.53
CA SER A 264 0.78 14.28 21.94
C SER A 264 1.70 15.50 22.03
N ARG A 265 1.69 16.33 20.98
CA ARG A 265 2.43 17.60 20.93
C ARG A 265 1.74 18.75 21.68
N GLY A 266 0.53 18.53 22.20
CA GLY A 266 -0.19 19.52 23.01
C GLY A 266 -1.04 20.54 22.24
N GLU A 267 -1.03 20.52 20.90
CA GLU A 267 -1.90 21.38 20.07
C GLU A 267 -3.20 20.66 19.66
N GLY A 268 -4.21 20.76 20.53
CA GLY A 268 -5.63 20.76 20.17
C GLY A 268 -6.17 19.59 19.34
N PHE A 269 -6.52 18.49 20.01
CA PHE A 269 -7.65 17.67 19.56
C PHE A 269 -8.93 18.38 20.03
N VAL A 270 -9.25 19.54 19.44
CA VAL A 270 -10.56 20.15 19.65
C VAL A 270 -11.53 19.34 18.81
N ALA A 271 -12.13 18.33 19.42
CA ALA A 271 -13.26 17.64 18.83
C ALA A 271 -14.32 18.71 18.56
N SER A 272 -14.54 19.02 17.28
CA SER A 272 -15.71 19.78 16.86
C SER A 272 -16.94 18.96 17.24
N THR A 273 -17.56 19.31 18.36
CA THR A 273 -18.91 18.91 18.77
C THR A 273 -19.93 19.34 17.72
#